data_AF-A0A0G0SD19-F1
#
_entry.id   AF-A0A0G0SD19-F1
#
_cell.length_a   1.000
_cell.length_b   1.000
_cell.length_c   1.000
_cell.angle_alpha   90.00
_cell.angle_beta   90.00
_cell.angle_gamma   90.00
#
_symmetry.space_group_name_H-M   'P 1'
#
loop_
_entity.id
_entity.type
_entity.pdbx_description
1 polymer ?
#
loop_
_entity_poly.entity_id
_entity_poly.type
_entity_poly.pdbx_seq_one_letter_code
_entity_poly.pdbx_strand_id
1 'polypeptide(L)'
;MKKIPNMTNSKYKILNTNNLLNDGWAFATVNNRFAEIHFAKGFGIWGHAYEDKSFFKTKKEKDMIKKDLKKYHFTYRNRFYFDKINKLKTKVPDIKKVFPESKNNKKFYSQDKVFKKLGL
;
A
#
# COMPACT_ATOMS: atom_id res chain seq x y z
N MET A 1 -30.76 9.03 20.41
CA MET A 1 -29.75 9.36 19.38
C MET A 1 -28.37 9.05 19.92
N LYS A 2 -27.62 8.12 19.33
CA LYS A 2 -26.21 7.86 19.72
C LYS A 2 -25.36 9.03 19.23
N LYS A 3 -24.72 9.76 20.15
CA LYS A 3 -23.74 10.81 19.83
C LYS A 3 -22.63 10.19 18.96
N ILE A 4 -22.47 10.71 17.76
CA ILE A 4 -21.33 10.39 16.89
C ILE A 4 -20.11 11.05 17.55
N PRO A 5 -19.07 10.30 17.96
CA PRO A 5 -17.92 10.90 18.61
C PRO A 5 -17.19 11.84 17.65
N ASN A 6 -16.94 13.07 18.10
CA ASN A 6 -16.10 14.05 17.41
C ASN A 6 -14.75 13.41 17.05
N MET A 7 -14.51 13.23 15.75
CA MET A 7 -13.33 12.54 15.19
C MET A 7 -12.10 13.45 15.06
N THR A 8 -11.99 14.47 15.92
CA THR A 8 -10.93 15.50 15.86
C THR A 8 -9.85 15.22 16.91
N ASN A 9 -9.04 14.17 16.70
CA ASN A 9 -7.73 13.97 17.35
C ASN A 9 -6.97 12.78 16.73
N SER A 10 -6.90 12.71 15.40
CA SER A 10 -6.06 11.71 14.74
C SER A 10 -4.61 12.17 14.76
N LYS A 11 -3.70 11.42 15.44
CA LYS A 11 -2.23 11.59 15.37
C LYS A 11 -1.69 11.62 13.92
N TYR A 12 -2.48 11.14 12.97
CA TYR A 12 -2.13 11.07 11.57
C TYR A 12 -2.97 12.03 10.73
N LYS A 13 -2.32 12.81 9.86
CA LYS A 13 -2.98 13.62 8.85
C LYS A 13 -3.51 12.70 7.74
N ILE A 14 -4.73 12.96 7.26
CA ILE A 14 -5.29 12.22 6.12
C ILE A 14 -4.59 12.71 4.86
N LEU A 15 -3.97 11.80 4.11
CA LEU A 15 -3.40 12.13 2.82
C LEU A 15 -4.52 12.10 1.77
N ASN A 16 -4.75 13.23 1.10
CA ASN A 16 -5.60 13.24 -0.10
C ASN A 16 -4.75 12.68 -1.25
N THR A 17 -5.05 11.46 -1.68
CA THR A 17 -4.18 10.58 -2.51
C THR A 17 -3.90 11.08 -3.92
N ASN A 18 -4.47 12.22 -4.32
CA ASN A 18 -4.54 12.61 -5.72
C ASN A 18 -3.20 13.08 -6.31
N ASN A 19 -2.20 13.47 -5.52
CA ASN A 19 -0.99 14.14 -6.07
C ASN A 19 0.37 13.82 -5.42
N LEU A 20 0.48 12.88 -4.46
CA LEU A 20 1.66 12.84 -3.57
C LEU A 20 2.61 11.64 -3.73
N LEU A 21 2.29 10.67 -4.58
CA LEU A 21 3.14 9.48 -4.76
C LEU A 21 3.31 9.18 -6.26
N ASN A 22 4.56 9.07 -6.69
CA ASN A 22 4.88 8.53 -8.01
C ASN A 22 4.52 7.03 -8.05
N ASP A 23 4.16 6.54 -9.23
CA ASP A 23 3.96 5.10 -9.45
C ASP A 23 5.27 4.34 -9.22
N GLY A 24 5.19 3.20 -8.54
CA GLY A 24 6.33 2.30 -8.41
C GLY A 24 6.31 1.41 -7.16
N TRP A 25 7.36 0.62 -7.06
CA TRP A 25 7.60 -0.31 -5.96
C TRP A 25 8.76 0.17 -5.09
N ALA A 26 8.66 -0.09 -3.79
CA ALA A 26 9.76 0.11 -2.87
C ALA A 26 9.71 -0.92 -1.74
N PHE A 27 10.83 -1.08 -1.04
CA PHE A 27 10.84 -1.88 0.19
C PHE A 27 10.35 -1.06 1.39
N ALA A 28 9.59 -1.71 2.26
CA ALA A 28 9.03 -1.09 3.45
C ALA A 28 9.02 -2.05 4.63
N THR A 29 8.94 -1.47 5.82
CA THR A 29 8.54 -2.21 7.01
C THR A 29 7.03 -2.05 7.18
N VAL A 30 6.26 -3.12 7.00
CA VAL A 30 4.80 -3.12 7.21
C VAL A 30 4.46 -4.04 8.37
N ASN A 31 3.79 -3.54 9.41
CA ASN A 31 3.49 -4.30 10.63
C ASN A 31 4.74 -4.96 11.24
N ASN A 32 5.85 -4.22 11.26
CA ASN A 32 7.16 -4.66 11.76
C ASN A 32 7.78 -5.84 10.97
N ARG A 33 7.28 -6.14 9.77
CA ARG A 33 7.81 -7.17 8.86
C ARG A 33 8.33 -6.54 7.58
N PHE A 34 9.29 -7.21 6.95
CA PHE A 34 9.82 -6.81 5.65
C PHE A 34 8.79 -7.06 4.55
N ALA A 35 8.57 -6.05 3.72
CA ALA A 35 7.58 -6.11 2.66
C ALA A 35 8.02 -5.27 1.45
N GLU A 36 7.51 -5.61 0.28
CA GLU A 36 7.46 -4.72 -0.86
C GLU A 36 6.11 -4.00 -0.87
N ILE A 37 6.11 -2.70 -1.18
CA ILE A 37 4.91 -1.87 -1.19
C ILE A 37 4.74 -1.20 -2.56
N HIS A 38 3.50 -1.21 -3.07
CA HIS A 38 3.15 -0.60 -4.34
C HIS A 38 2.48 0.77 -4.12
N PHE A 39 3.11 1.80 -4.67
CA PHE A 39 2.56 3.14 -4.77
C PHE A 39 1.94 3.33 -6.14
N ALA A 40 0.67 3.74 -6.15
CA ALA A 40 -0.10 4.02 -7.35
C ALA A 40 -0.47 5.51 -7.38
N LYS A 41 -0.05 6.22 -8.42
CA LYS A 41 -0.34 7.62 -8.67
C LYS A 41 -1.86 7.82 -8.75
N GLY A 42 -2.36 8.85 -8.08
CA GLY A 42 -3.79 9.14 -7.97
C GLY A 42 -4.56 8.24 -6.99
N PHE A 43 -4.01 7.09 -6.59
CA PHE A 43 -4.67 6.10 -5.72
C PHE A 43 -3.98 5.92 -4.36
N GLY A 44 -2.74 6.36 -4.20
CA GLY A 44 -1.97 6.22 -2.97
C GLY A 44 -1.29 4.86 -2.86
N ILE A 45 -1.48 4.15 -1.76
CA ILE A 45 -0.87 2.82 -1.56
C ILE A 45 -1.86 1.74 -2.00
N TRP A 46 -1.47 0.97 -3.01
CA TRP A 46 -2.30 -0.09 -3.57
C TRP A 46 -2.31 -1.35 -2.70
N GLY A 47 -1.12 -1.77 -2.26
CA GLY A 47 -0.92 -3.06 -1.61
C GLY A 47 0.51 -3.24 -1.13
N HIS A 48 0.73 -4.34 -0.40
CA HIS A 48 2.06 -4.81 -0.04
C HIS A 48 2.10 -6.34 -0.12
N ALA A 49 3.29 -6.88 -0.33
CA ALA A 49 3.60 -8.30 -0.24
C ALA A 49 4.71 -8.49 0.81
N TYR A 50 4.62 -9.54 1.63
CA TYR A 50 5.69 -9.85 2.57
C TYR A 50 6.78 -10.64 1.86
N GLU A 51 8.01 -10.18 2.01
CA GLU A 51 9.17 -10.77 1.34
C GLU A 51 10.13 -11.39 2.36
N ASP A 52 10.97 -12.32 1.89
CA ASP A 52 12.13 -12.79 2.64
C ASP A 52 13.37 -11.96 2.27
N LYS A 53 14.02 -11.38 3.29
CA LYS A 53 15.28 -10.63 3.11
C LYS A 53 16.41 -11.51 2.55
N SER A 54 16.35 -12.83 2.75
CA SER A 54 17.38 -13.77 2.31
C SER A 54 17.51 -13.84 0.77
N PHE A 55 16.46 -13.48 0.03
CA PHE A 55 16.48 -13.44 -1.43
C PHE A 55 17.41 -12.36 -2.00
N PHE A 56 17.70 -11.31 -1.23
CA PHE A 56 18.51 -10.17 -1.67
C PHE A 56 19.96 -10.34 -1.22
N LYS A 57 20.82 -10.75 -2.15
CA LYS A 57 22.18 -11.22 -1.82
C LYS A 57 23.24 -10.14 -2.01
N THR A 58 23.08 -9.27 -3.00
CA THR A 58 24.13 -8.32 -3.38
C THR A 58 24.21 -7.14 -2.40
N LYS A 59 25.41 -6.55 -2.28
CA LYS A 59 25.61 -5.34 -1.48
C LYS A 59 24.73 -4.19 -1.96
N LYS A 60 24.62 -4.02 -3.29
CA LYS A 60 23.83 -2.96 -3.92
C LYS A 60 22.34 -3.06 -3.55
N GLU A 61 21.74 -4.25 -3.65
CA GLU A 61 20.34 -4.47 -3.25
C GLU A 61 20.13 -4.18 -1.77
N LYS A 62 21.01 -4.70 -0.91
CA LYS A 62 20.94 -4.47 0.53
C LYS A 62 21.04 -2.99 0.88
N ASP A 63 21.89 -2.23 0.19
CA ASP A 63 22.02 -0.78 0.39
C ASP A 63 20.77 -0.03 -0.09
N MET A 64 20.16 -0.44 -1.20
CA MET A 64 18.87 0.11 -1.67
C MET A 64 17.74 -0.17 -0.68
N ILE A 65 17.59 -1.44 -0.28
CA ILE A 65 16.62 -1.85 0.75
C ILE A 65 16.81 -1.03 2.03
N LYS A 66 18.05 -0.87 2.50
CA LYS A 66 18.34 -0.10 3.71
C LYS A 66 17.92 1.38 3.57
N LYS A 67 18.08 1.98 2.40
CA LYS A 67 17.63 3.36 2.13
C LYS A 67 16.10 3.44 2.15
N ASP A 68 15.41 2.48 1.56
CA ASP A 68 13.95 2.45 1.51
C ASP A 68 13.33 2.20 2.89
N LEU A 69 13.86 1.23 3.64
CA LEU A 69 13.39 0.93 4.99
C LEU A 69 13.55 2.12 5.96
N LYS A 70 14.52 3.02 5.75
CA LYS A 70 14.61 4.26 6.53
C LYS A 70 13.45 5.22 6.24
N LYS A 71 12.93 5.22 5.02
CA LYS A 71 11.87 6.13 4.57
C LYS A 71 10.48 5.57 4.84
N TYR A 72 10.30 4.26 4.67
CA TYR A 72 8.98 3.64 4.58
C TYR A 72 8.71 2.68 5.75
N HIS A 73 7.98 3.18 6.73
CA HIS A 73 7.50 2.41 7.88
C HIS A 73 6.00 2.57 8.06
N PHE A 74 5.26 1.48 7.87
CA PHE A 74 3.81 1.47 7.92
C PHE A 74 3.27 0.51 8.98
N THR A 75 2.13 0.89 9.56
CA THR A 75 1.19 -0.06 10.14
C THR A 75 0.02 -0.20 9.17
N TYR A 76 -0.36 -1.43 8.86
CA TYR A 76 -1.53 -1.74 8.06
C TYR A 76 -2.62 -2.36 8.94
N ARG A 77 -3.77 -1.69 9.05
CA ARG A 77 -4.95 -2.21 9.77
C ARG A 77 -6.22 -1.59 9.22
N ASN A 78 -7.31 -2.36 9.20
CA ASN A 78 -8.64 -1.91 8.78
C ASN A 78 -8.66 -1.19 7.41
N ARG A 79 -7.87 -1.69 6.45
CA ARG A 79 -7.69 -1.09 5.10
C ARG A 79 -7.09 0.33 5.10
N PHE A 80 -6.31 0.66 6.12
CA PHE A 80 -5.52 1.89 6.16
C PHE A 80 -4.05 1.56 6.38
N TYR A 81 -3.20 2.28 5.65
CA TYR A 81 -1.79 2.40 5.95
C TYR A 81 -1.57 3.65 6.80
N PHE A 82 -0.83 3.46 7.90
CA PHE A 82 -0.42 4.52 8.82
C PHE A 82 1.09 4.68 8.70
N ASP A 83 1.53 5.76 8.06
CA ASP A 83 2.93 6.11 7.90
C ASP A 83 3.49 6.60 9.24
N LYS A 84 4.35 5.79 9.85
CA LYS A 84 4.95 6.08 11.16
C LYS A 84 5.95 7.22 11.09
N ILE A 85 6.55 7.49 9.95
CA ILE A 85 7.56 8.54 9.75
C ILE A 85 6.86 9.88 9.52
N ASN A 86 6.04 9.96 8.47
CA ASN A 86 5.41 11.22 8.05
C ASN A 86 4.11 11.55 8.80
N LYS A 87 3.65 10.64 9.68
CA LYS A 87 2.36 10.73 10.39
C LYS A 87 1.20 10.93 9.42
N LEU A 88 1.21 10.17 8.32
CA LEU A 88 0.17 10.18 7.30
C LEU A 88 -0.71 8.95 7.41
N LYS A 89 -1.98 9.10 7.05
CA LYS A 89 -2.95 8.00 6.97
C LYS A 89 -3.49 7.95 5.55
N THR A 90 -3.35 6.78 4.93
CA THR A 90 -3.79 6.51 3.54
C THR A 90 -4.76 5.35 3.55
N LYS A 91 -5.92 5.52 2.92
CA LYS A 91 -6.90 4.43 2.73
C LYS A 91 -6.52 3.62 1.50
N VAL A 92 -6.65 2.30 1.58
CA VAL A 92 -6.48 1.44 0.39
C VAL A 92 -7.55 1.77 -0.63
N PRO A 93 -7.20 1.88 -1.93
CA PRO A 93 -8.16 2.05 -3.01
C PRO A 93 -9.29 1.03 -2.94
N ASP A 94 -10.48 1.48 -3.34
CA ASP A 94 -11.59 0.56 -3.56
C ASP A 94 -11.47 0.01 -4.97
N ILE A 95 -11.18 -1.29 -5.11
CA ILE A 95 -11.05 -1.98 -6.40
C ILE A 95 -12.25 -1.71 -7.31
N LYS A 96 -13.47 -1.59 -6.77
CA LYS A 96 -14.67 -1.29 -7.58
C LYS A 96 -14.69 0.12 -8.15
N LYS A 97 -13.99 1.06 -7.50
CA LYS A 97 -13.82 2.43 -8.00
C LYS A 97 -12.71 2.52 -9.03
N VAL A 98 -11.65 1.72 -8.87
CA VAL A 98 -10.52 1.74 -9.80
C VAL A 98 -10.82 0.94 -11.06
N PHE A 99 -11.49 -0.21 -10.92
CA PHE A 99 -11.88 -1.07 -12.04
C PHE A 99 -13.41 -1.21 -12.08
N PRO A 100 -14.13 -0.19 -12.57
CA PRO A 100 -15.59 -0.22 -12.61
C PRO A 100 -16.13 -1.36 -13.48
N GLU A 101 -15.38 -1.82 -14.49
CA GLU A 101 -15.74 -2.94 -15.37
C GLU A 101 -15.77 -4.30 -14.66
N SER A 102 -15.11 -4.42 -13.51
CA SER A 102 -15.15 -5.64 -12.68
C SER A 102 -16.51 -5.92 -12.05
N LYS A 103 -17.43 -4.94 -12.07
CA LYS A 103 -18.78 -5.04 -11.48
C LYS A 103 -19.66 -6.10 -12.14
N ASN A 104 -19.41 -6.43 -13.41
CA ASN A 104 -20.29 -7.31 -14.20
C ASN A 104 -19.83 -8.77 -14.26
N ASN A 105 -18.65 -9.11 -13.72
CA ASN A 105 -18.15 -10.48 -13.69
C ASN A 105 -18.22 -11.07 -12.28
N LYS A 106 -19.30 -11.81 -11.99
CA LYS A 106 -19.46 -12.64 -10.77
C LYS A 106 -18.39 -13.74 -10.62
N LYS A 107 -17.52 -13.93 -11.61
CA LYS A 107 -16.38 -14.85 -11.49
C LYS A 107 -15.24 -14.11 -10.80
N PHE A 108 -15.05 -14.41 -9.52
CA PHE A 108 -13.78 -14.16 -8.84
C PHE A 108 -12.67 -14.79 -9.69
N TYR A 109 -11.97 -13.97 -10.47
CA TYR A 109 -10.72 -14.39 -11.07
C TYR A 109 -9.70 -14.37 -9.93
N SER A 110 -9.11 -15.54 -9.63
CA SER A 110 -7.89 -15.57 -8.82
C SER A 110 -6.90 -14.57 -9.45
N GLN A 111 -6.10 -13.90 -8.62
CA GLN A 111 -5.14 -12.89 -9.09
C GLN A 111 -4.31 -13.42 -10.28
N ASP A 112 -3.96 -14.70 -10.26
CA ASP A 112 -3.24 -15.41 -11.32
C ASP A 112 -3.92 -15.35 -12.70
N LYS A 113 -5.25 -15.37 -12.77
CA LYS A 113 -5.98 -15.30 -14.05
C LYS A 113 -6.05 -13.88 -14.61
N VAL A 114 -5.94 -12.86 -13.75
CA VAL A 114 -5.90 -11.46 -14.20
C VAL A 114 -4.53 -11.15 -14.81
N PHE A 115 -3.44 -11.58 -14.17
CA PHE A 115 -2.08 -11.41 -14.72
C PHE A 115 -1.91 -12.13 -16.06
N LYS A 116 -2.35 -13.39 -16.16
CA LYS A 116 -2.32 -14.16 -17.42
C LYS A 116 -3.11 -13.52 -18.57
N LYS A 117 -4.23 -12.84 -18.28
CA LYS A 117 -5.04 -12.18 -19.30
C LYS A 117 -4.41 -10.88 -19.81
N LEU A 118 -3.60 -10.24 -18.98
CA LEU A 118 -2.91 -8.99 -19.29
C LEU A 118 -1.52 -9.19 -19.90
N GLY A 119 -1.08 -10.44 -20.09
CA GLY A 119 0.25 -10.76 -20.62
C GLY A 119 1.39 -10.43 -19.65
N LEU A 120 1.09 -10.40 -18.34
CA LEU A 120 2.04 -10.17 -17.24
C LEU A 120 2.44 -11.48 -16.57
#